data_AF-A0A2H5WDW9-F1
#
_entry.id   AF-A0A2H5WDW9-F1
#
_cell.length_a   1.000
_cell.length_b   1.000
_cell.length_c   1.000
_cell.angle_alpha   90.00
_cell.angle_beta   90.00
_cell.angle_gamma   90.00
#
_symmetry.space_group_name_H-M   'P 1'
#
loop_
_entity.id
_entity.type
_entity.pdbx_description
1 polymer ?
#
loop_
_entity_poly.entity_id
_entity_poly.type
_entity_poly.pdbx_seq_one_letter_code
_entity_poly.pdbx_strand_id
1 'polypeptide(L)' 'MREQRDRIAAALPELGAEVFPSDANFVLFRPPRPAAEVWRGLLDRGVLVRDFSALVPGCLRVTAGTPEEVDRFLDA' A
#
# COMPACT_ATOMS: atom_id res chain seq x y z
N MET A 1 -13.99 -7.13 -0.80
CA MET A 1 -12.81 -6.68 -1.57
C MET A 1 -12.85 -5.19 -1.89
N ARG A 2 -13.94 -4.67 -2.48
CA ARG A 2 -14.11 -3.22 -2.74
C ARG A 2 -13.96 -2.37 -1.47
N GLU A 3 -14.60 -2.80 -0.38
CA GLU A 3 -14.51 -2.15 0.94
C GLU A 3 -13.08 -2.06 1.51
N GLN A 4 -12.30 -3.13 1.45
CA GLN A 4 -10.93 -3.14 2.00
C GLN A 4 -9.96 -2.30 1.16
N ARG A 5 -10.15 -2.26 -0.17
CA ARG A 5 -9.47 -1.32 -1.05
C ARG A 5 -9.81 0.12 -0.67
N ASP A 6 -11.08 0.41 -0.43
CA ASP A 6 -11.54 1.75 -0.07
C ASP A 6 -10.98 2.19 1.30
N ARG A 7 -10.89 1.27 2.27
CA ARG A 7 -10.19 1.50 3.54
C ARG A 7 -8.72 1.88 3.34
N ILE A 8 -7.99 1.10 2.54
CA ILE A 8 -6.58 1.42 2.21
C ILE A 8 -6.46 2.79 1.55
N ALA A 9 -7.30 3.06 0.56
CA ALA A 9 -7.27 4.31 -0.20
C ALA A 9 -7.62 5.53 0.65
N ALA A 10 -8.46 5.37 1.67
CA ALA A 10 -8.82 6.42 2.61
C ALA A 10 -7.76 6.67 3.69
N ALA A 11 -7.09 5.62 4.19
CA ALA A 11 -6.13 5.72 5.28
C ALA A 11 -4.73 6.17 4.84
N LEU A 12 -4.25 5.72 3.67
CA LEU A 12 -2.91 6.05 3.17
C LEU A 12 -2.61 7.56 3.04
N PRO A 13 -3.55 8.42 2.60
CA PRO A 13 -3.35 9.86 2.59
C PRO A 13 -3.14 10.46 3.99
N GLU A 14 -3.78 9.91 5.03
CA GLU A 14 -3.60 10.34 6.42
C GLU A 14 -2.19 10.01 6.93
N LEU A 15 -1.55 8.98 6.37
CA LEU A 15 -0.16 8.61 6.62
C LEU A 15 0.84 9.36 5.73
N GLY A 16 0.39 10.32 4.93
CA GLY A 16 1.21 11.14 4.04
C GLY A 16 1.59 10.47 2.71
N ALA A 17 0.98 9.34 2.36
CA ALA A 17 1.18 8.70 1.07
C ALA A 17 0.23 9.27 0.01
N GLU A 18 0.72 9.40 -1.22
CA GLU A 18 -0.12 9.75 -2.37
C GLU A 18 -0.77 8.48 -2.92
N VAL A 19 -2.11 8.48 -3.04
CA VAL A 19 -2.88 7.33 -3.49
C VAL A 19 -3.41 7.55 -4.89
N PHE A 20 -3.27 6.53 -5.74
CA PHE A 20 -3.83 6.54 -7.09
C PHE A 20 -5.19 5.83 -7.11
N PRO A 21 -6.21 6.39 -7.80
CA PRO A 21 -7.50 5.73 -7.93
C PRO A 21 -7.35 4.37 -8.61
N SER A 22 -8.08 3.38 -8.10
CA SER A 22 -8.00 2.00 -8.60
C SER A 22 -9.37 1.35 -8.67
N ASP A 23 -9.72 0.84 -9.85
CA ASP A 23 -10.89 0.00 -10.06
C ASP A 23 -10.59 -1.51 -9.90
N ALA A 24 -9.36 -1.85 -9.53
CA ALA A 24 -8.90 -3.23 -9.35
C ALA A 24 -8.93 -3.65 -7.87
N ASN A 25 -8.45 -4.87 -7.59
CA ASN A 25 -8.29 -5.42 -6.24
C ASN A 25 -6.99 -4.98 -5.53
N PHE A 26 -6.38 -3.88 -5.96
CA PHE A 26 -5.15 -3.35 -5.38
C PHE A 26 -5.19 -1.83 -5.34
N VAL A 27 -4.35 -1.23 -4.50
CA VAL A 27 -4.11 0.21 -4.47
C VAL A 27 -2.65 0.46 -4.83
N LEU A 28 -2.43 1.34 -5.79
CA LEU A 28 -1.10 1.89 -6.06
C LEU A 28 -0.94 3.14 -5.21
N PHE A 29 0.20 3.27 -4.54
CA PHE A 29 0.49 4.43 -3.71
C PHE A 29 1.96 4.79 -3.76
N ARG A 30 2.27 6.07 -3.57
CA ARG A 30 3.63 6.58 -3.40
C ARG A 30 3.81 6.94 -1.92
N PRO A 31 4.64 6.21 -1.16
CA PRO A 31 4.89 6.54 0.23
C PRO A 31 5.64 7.88 0.37
N PRO A 32 5.56 8.53 1.55
CA PRO A 32 6.29 9.77 1.84
C PRO A 32 7.80 9.57 2.01
N ARG A 33 8.24 8.30 2.14
CA ARG A 33 9.63 7.88 2.27
C ARG A 33 10.06 7.08 1.04
N PRO A 34 11.38 6.86 0.81
CA PRO A 34 11.84 6.06 -0.31
C PRO A 34 11.13 4.71 -0.40
N ALA A 35 10.56 4.39 -1.56
CA ALA A 35 9.74 3.19 -1.76
C ALA A 35 10.45 1.90 -1.33
N ALA A 36 11.75 1.77 -1.60
CA ALA A 36 12.55 0.62 -1.19
C ALA A 36 12.70 0.48 0.34
N GLU A 37 12.73 1.59 1.08
CA GLU A 37 12.79 1.59 2.54
C GLU A 37 11.44 1.13 3.12
N VAL A 38 10.34 1.70 2.63
CA VAL A 38 8.99 1.33 3.07
C VAL A 38 8.68 -0.12 2.69
N TRP A 39 9.02 -0.53 1.48
CA TRP A 39 8.85 -1.92 1.02
C TRP A 39 9.55 -2.91 1.93
N ARG A 40 10.81 -2.63 2.29
CA ARG A 40 11.58 -3.49 3.20
C ARG A 40 11.02 -3.48 4.61
N GLY A 41 10.64 -2.30 5.14
CA GLY A 41 10.04 -2.19 6.46
C GLY A 41 8.70 -2.92 6.60
N LEU A 42 7.90 -2.95 5.54
CA LEU A 42 6.67 -3.74 5.45
C LEU A 42 6.98 -5.24 5.36
N LEU A 43 7.95 -5.63 4.54
CA LEU A 43 8.38 -7.03 4.41
C LEU A 43 8.87 -7.60 5.75
N ASP A 44 9.66 -6.83 6.50
CA ASP A 44 10.20 -7.23 7.81
C ASP A 44 9.09 -7.43 8.86
N ARG A 45 7.93 -6.77 8.68
CA ARG A 45 6.71 -6.95 9.51
C ARG A 45 5.77 -8.04 8.98
N GLY A 46 6.18 -8.78 7.94
CA GLY A 46 5.36 -9.82 7.31
C GLY A 46 4.21 -9.27 6.46
N VAL A 47 4.29 -8.01 6.02
CA VAL A 47 3.33 -7.37 5.14
C VAL A 47 3.85 -7.36 3.71
N LEU A 48 3.21 -8.14 2.84
CA LEU A 48 3.65 -8.30 1.46
C LEU A 48 3.06 -7.21 0.56
N VAL A 49 3.91 -6.26 0.14
CA VAL A 49 3.62 -5.31 -0.93
C VAL A 49 4.50 -5.55 -2.14
N ARG A 50 4.03 -5.18 -3.33
CA ARG A 50 4.79 -5.32 -4.56
C ARG A 50 5.47 -4.01 -4.91
N ASP A 51 6.79 -4.06 -5.06
CA ASP A 51 7.56 -2.93 -5.55
C ASP A 51 7.21 -2.66 -7.02
N PHE A 52 6.71 -1.46 -7.29
CA PHE A 52 6.39 -0.96 -8.62
C PHE A 52 7.29 0.23 -8.99
N SER A 53 8.31 0.55 -8.19
CA SER A 53 9.16 1.72 -8.36
C SER A 53 9.92 1.73 -9.69
N ALA A 54 10.19 0.55 -10.26
CA ALA A 54 10.81 0.39 -11.58
C ALA A 54 9.87 0.75 -12.75
N LEU A 55 8.56 0.59 -12.58
CA LEU A 55 7.54 0.90 -13.61
C LEU A 55 6.96 2.30 -13.42
N VAL A 56 6.69 2.66 -12.16
CA VAL A 56 6.16 3.96 -11.76
C VAL A 56 7.07 4.48 -10.64
N PRO A 57 7.94 5.46 -10.93
CA PRO A 57 8.96 5.92 -9.99
C PRO A 57 8.41 6.22 -8.59
N GLY A 58 8.97 5.53 -7.60
CA GLY A 58 8.64 5.69 -6.18
C GLY A 58 7.31 5.08 -5.74
N CYS A 59 6.62 4.28 -6.56
CA CYS A 59 5.32 3.70 -6.18
C CYS A 59 5.43 2.24 -5.71
N LEU A 60 4.58 1.89 -4.75
CA LEU A 60 4.33 0.54 -4.26
C LEU A 60 2.89 0.15 -4.54
N ARG A 61 2.64 -1.16 -4.63
CA ARG A 61 1.31 -1.72 -4.87
C ARG A 61 0.92 -2.68 -3.74
N VAL A 62 -0.18 -2.41 -3.07
CA VAL A 62 -0.78 -3.28 -2.06
C VAL A 62 -2.06 -3.91 -2.60
N THR A 63 -2.23 -5.23 -2.42
CA THR A 63 -3.46 -5.93 -2.81
C THR A 63 -4.45 -5.90 -1.65
N ALA A 64 -5.71 -5.55 -1.92
CA ALA A 64 -6.78 -5.57 -0.92
C ALA A 64 -7.20 -7.02 -0.65
N GLY A 65 -6.57 -7.63 0.36
CA GLY A 65 -6.79 -9.00 0.79
C GLY A 65 -7.91 -9.12 1.84
N THR A 66 -7.66 -9.89 2.90
CA THR A 66 -8.57 -10.02 4.04
C THR A 66 -8.51 -8.77 4.95
N PRO A 67 -9.53 -8.52 5.78
CA PRO A 67 -9.49 -7.43 6.75
C PRO A 67 -8.24 -7.44 7.64
N GLU A 68 -7.81 -8.61 8.10
CA GLU A 68 -6.63 -8.79 8.96
C GLU A 68 -5.31 -8.51 8.24
N GLU A 69 -5.25 -8.74 6.92
CA GLU A 69 -4.11 -8.35 6.08
C GLU A 69 -4.05 -6.84 5.90
N VAL A 70 -5.21 -6.19 5.71
CA VAL A 70 -5.32 -4.75 5.57
C VAL A 70 -5.01 -4.04 6.89
N ASP A 71 -5.52 -4.54 8.01
CA ASP A 71 -5.24 -3.97 9.33
C ASP A 71 -3.73 -4.03 9.63
N ARG A 72 -3.09 -5.19 9.40
CA ARG A 72 -1.63 -5.32 9.54
C ARG A 72 -0.85 -4.38 8.61
N PHE A 73 -1.36 -4.11 7.41
CA PHE A 73 -0.72 -3.17 6.50
C PHE A 73 -0.84 -1.72 6.97
N LEU A 74 -1.99 -1.33 7.53
CA LEU A 74 -2.24 0.03 8.00
C LEU A 74 -1.55 0.33 9.35
N ASP A 75 -1.31 -0.70 10.18
CA ASP A 75 -0.62 -0.58 11.48
C ASP A 75 0.92 -0.59 11.39
N ALA A 76 1.48 -0.95 10.22
CA ALA A 76 2.91 -1.21 10.03
C ALA A 76 3.79 0.04 9.90
#